data_AF-A0A2X4UPT1-F1
#
_entry.id   AF-A0A2X4UPT1-F1
#
_cell.length_a   1.000
_cell.length_b   1.000
_cell.length_c   1.000
_cell.angle_alpha   90.00
_cell.angle_beta   90.00
_cell.angle_gamma   90.00
#
_symmetry.space_group_name_H-M   'P 1'
#
loop_
_entity.id
_entity.type
_entity.pdbx_description
1 polymer ?
#
loop_
_entity_poly.entity_id
_entity_poly.type
_entity_poly.pdbx_seq_one_letter_code
_entity_poly.pdbx_strand_id
1 'polypeptide(L)'
;MPGTAIFLTRNLNGTPPVMKWHVKRNGSLHADVLALNIMIVNEPRVANAERLVMRQQSPGFWCGVASYGFMERPNIPRLLHHAEAQKTGVEF
;
A
#
# COMPACT_ATOMS: atom_id res chain seq x y z
N MET A 1 5.41 -9.03 -15.49
CA MET A 1 4.49 -10.07 -14.97
C MET A 1 3.25 -9.37 -14.43
N PRO A 2 2.04 -9.86 -14.70
CA PRO A 2 0.83 -9.31 -14.06
C PRO A 2 0.87 -9.60 -12.55
N GLY A 3 0.51 -8.62 -11.74
CA GLY A 3 0.46 -8.71 -10.28
C GLY A 3 1.06 -7.47 -9.60
N THR A 4 0.50 -7.06 -8.47
CA THR A 4 0.97 -5.89 -7.72
C THR A 4 1.95 -6.29 -6.62
N ALA A 5 3.13 -5.65 -6.58
CA ALA A 5 4.10 -5.87 -5.51
C ALA A 5 3.83 -4.93 -4.33
N ILE A 6 3.66 -5.48 -3.13
CA ILE A 6 3.31 -4.71 -1.93
C ILE A 6 4.50 -4.67 -0.97
N PHE A 7 4.93 -3.48 -0.61
CA PHE A 7 6.05 -3.24 0.29
C PHE A 7 5.58 -2.50 1.53
N LEU A 8 5.72 -3.13 2.70
CA LEU A 8 5.45 -2.48 3.97
C LEU A 8 6.60 -1.55 4.35
N THR A 9 6.31 -0.27 4.55
CA THR A 9 7.31 0.74 4.93
C THR A 9 6.74 1.72 5.95
N ARG A 10 7.55 2.08 6.96
CA ARG A 10 7.22 3.17 7.90
C ARG A 10 7.50 4.56 7.32
N ASN A 11 8.27 4.64 6.24
CA ASN A 11 8.62 5.89 5.58
C ASN A 11 8.02 5.92 4.17
N LEU A 12 7.17 6.92 3.93
CA LEU A 12 6.55 7.20 2.63
C LEU A 12 7.23 8.36 1.88
N ASN A 13 8.18 9.07 2.51
CA ASN A 13 8.93 10.19 1.93
C ASN A 13 10.10 9.70 1.06
N GLY A 14 9.79 8.89 0.06
CA GLY A 14 10.75 8.47 -0.96
C GLY A 14 10.50 7.06 -1.47
N THR A 15 11.05 6.76 -2.64
CA THR A 15 11.05 5.41 -3.21
C THR A 15 11.71 4.44 -2.20
N PRO A 16 11.00 3.40 -1.73
CA PRO A 16 11.56 2.40 -0.82
C PRO A 16 12.91 1.89 -1.35
N PRO A 17 13.97 1.79 -0.51
CA PRO A 17 15.28 1.31 -0.95
C PRO A 17 15.21 -0.08 -1.62
N VAL A 18 14.21 -0.87 -1.25
CA VAL A 18 13.95 -2.20 -1.80
C VAL A 18 13.52 -2.16 -3.27
N MET A 19 12.89 -1.07 -3.74
CA MET A 19 12.59 -0.89 -5.17
C MET A 19 13.86 -0.70 -6.00
N LYS A 20 14.85 0.05 -5.49
CA LYS A 20 16.14 0.23 -6.17
C LYS A 20 16.85 -1.12 -6.34
N TRP A 21 16.77 -2.00 -5.34
CA TRP A 21 17.31 -3.36 -5.43
C TRP A 21 16.54 -4.26 -6.41
N HIS A 22 15.20 -4.17 -6.43
CA HIS A 22 14.36 -4.95 -7.36
C HIS A 22 14.60 -4.57 -8.83
N VAL A 23 14.67 -3.28 -9.16
CA VAL A 23 15.01 -2.80 -10.52
C VAL A 23 16.39 -3.30 -10.95
N LYS A 24 17.37 -3.20 -10.05
CA LYS A 24 18.78 -3.51 -10.34
C LYS A 24 19.06 -5.01 -10.48
N ARG A 25 18.20 -5.87 -9.93
CA ARG A 25 18.39 -7.33 -9.92
C ARG A 25 17.48 -8.09 -10.88
N ASN A 26 16.24 -7.63 -11.09
CA ASN A 26 15.23 -8.37 -11.86
C ASN A 26 14.95 -7.81 -13.25
N GLY A 27 15.44 -6.61 -13.61
CA GLY A 27 15.31 -6.04 -14.96
C GLY A 27 13.88 -5.67 -15.40
N SER A 28 12.87 -5.93 -14.57
CA SER A 28 11.47 -5.55 -14.79
C SER A 28 10.81 -5.19 -13.46
N LEU A 29 10.18 -4.01 -13.39
CA LEU A 29 9.19 -3.72 -12.36
C LEU A 29 7.95 -4.58 -12.65
N HIS A 30 7.31 -5.13 -11.62
CA HIS A 30 5.88 -5.44 -11.74
C HIS A 30 5.14 -4.17 -12.18
N ALA A 31 4.09 -4.29 -13.00
CA ALA A 31 3.41 -3.14 -13.60
C ALA A 31 2.94 -2.12 -12.56
N ASP A 32 2.61 -2.60 -11.35
CA ASP A 32 2.23 -1.77 -10.21
C ASP A 32 2.97 -2.18 -8.92
N VAL A 33 3.43 -1.17 -8.19
CA VAL A 33 4.10 -1.28 -6.89
C VAL A 33 3.38 -0.42 -5.87
N LEU A 34 2.98 -1.02 -4.74
CA LEU A 34 2.36 -0.32 -3.61
C LEU A 34 3.30 -0.27 -2.40
N ALA A 35 3.73 0.93 -2.02
CA ALA A 35 4.37 1.19 -0.73
C ALA A 35 3.29 1.47 0.32
N LEU A 36 3.10 0.57 1.28
CA LEU A 36 2.04 0.65 2.29
C LEU A 36 2.62 0.91 3.68
N ASN A 37 2.14 1.97 4.33
CA ASN A 37 2.43 2.25 5.73
C ASN A 37 1.22 1.90 6.59
N ILE A 38 1.41 1.13 7.66
CA ILE A 38 0.35 0.79 8.61
C ILE A 38 0.57 1.62 9.86
N MET A 39 -0.39 2.49 10.15
CA MET A 39 -0.38 3.34 11.33
C MET A 39 -1.48 2.92 12.30
N ILE A 40 -1.12 2.81 13.57
CA ILE A 40 -2.08 2.63 14.65
C ILE A 40 -2.41 4.02 15.19
N VAL A 41 -3.69 4.40 15.15
CA VAL A 41 -4.18 5.68 15.67
C VAL A 41 -4.79 5.50 17.05
N ASN A 42 -4.88 6.60 17.82
CA ASN A 42 -5.42 6.59 19.19
C ASN A 42 -6.96 6.63 19.21
N GLU A 43 -7.59 5.81 18.37
CA GLU A 43 -9.03 5.63 18.30
C GLU A 43 -9.35 4.14 18.40
N PRO A 44 -10.50 3.75 18.97
CA PRO A 44 -10.82 2.33 19.17
C PRO A 44 -10.95 1.58 17.83
N ARG A 45 -11.54 2.19 16.81
CA ARG A 45 -11.69 1.65 15.45
C ARG A 45 -11.71 2.80 14.43
N VAL A 46 -11.13 2.59 13.26
CA VAL A 46 -11.15 3.54 12.13
C VAL A 46 -12.23 3.12 11.13
N ALA A 47 -12.97 4.10 10.59
CA ALA A 47 -14.00 3.85 9.58
C ALA A 47 -13.38 3.30 8.28
N ASN A 48 -14.06 2.37 7.61
CA ASN A 48 -13.55 1.76 6.37
C ASN A 48 -13.22 2.77 5.26
N ALA A 49 -13.94 3.91 5.21
CA ALA A 49 -13.71 4.97 4.23
C ALA A 49 -12.40 5.75 4.47
N GLU A 50 -11.95 5.83 5.72
CA GLU A 50 -10.74 6.56 6.13
C GLU A 50 -9.57 5.61 6.39
N ARG A 51 -9.85 4.30 6.43
CA ARG A 51 -8.87 3.25 6.73
C ARG A 51 -7.72 3.20 5.73
N LEU A 52 -7.93 3.56 4.47
CA LEU A 52 -6.91 3.49 3.43
C LEU A 52 -6.90 4.76 2.59
N VAL A 53 -5.78 5.46 2.62
CA VAL A 53 -5.53 6.59 1.73
C VAL A 53 -4.41 6.20 0.78
N MET A 54 -4.72 6.11 -0.51
CA MET A 54 -3.73 5.82 -1.56
C MET A 54 -3.51 7.04 -2.44
N ARG A 55 -2.27 7.26 -2.83
CA ARG A 55 -1.86 8.26 -3.81
C ARG A 55 -0.89 7.66 -4.80
N GLN A 56 -1.17 7.84 -6.08
CA GLN A 56 -0.22 7.54 -7.13
C GLN A 56 0.88 8.59 -7.11
N GLN A 57 2.13 8.16 -6.95
CA GLN A 57 3.30 9.06 -6.98
C GLN A 57 3.91 9.11 -8.39
N SER A 58 3.83 8.02 -9.14
CA SER A 58 4.21 7.94 -10.55
C SER A 58 3.44 6.80 -11.23
N PRO A 59 3.42 6.71 -12.58
CA PRO A 59 2.82 5.57 -13.27
C PRO A 59 3.39 4.26 -12.74
N GLY A 60 2.52 3.32 -12.35
CA GLY A 60 2.91 2.04 -11.74
C GLY A 60 3.43 2.11 -10.30
N PHE A 61 3.40 3.27 -9.63
CA PHE A 61 3.87 3.42 -8.25
C PHE A 61 2.88 4.16 -7.37
N TRP A 62 2.45 3.47 -6.31
CA TRP A 62 1.42 3.89 -5.38
C TRP A 62 1.99 3.93 -3.97
N CYS A 63 1.58 4.95 -3.22
CA CYS A 63 1.84 5.06 -1.79
C CYS A 63 0.51 5.02 -1.04
N GLY A 64 0.39 4.10 -0.10
CA GLY A 64 -0.78 3.91 0.76
C GLY A 64 -0.46 4.15 2.23
N VAL A 65 -1.39 4.80 2.93
CA VAL A 65 -1.44 4.84 4.39
C VAL A 65 -2.67 4.08 4.82
N ALA A 66 -2.47 3.02 5.60
CA ALA A 66 -3.53 2.28 6.25
C ALA A 66 -3.60 2.64 7.74
N SER A 67 -4.73 3.17 8.17
CA SER A 67 -4.97 3.59 9.55
C SER A 67 -5.85 2.56 10.28
N TYR A 68 -5.37 2.08 11.42
CA TYR A 68 -6.09 1.12 12.26
C TYR A 68 -6.23 1.65 13.69
N GLY A 69 -7.38 1.41 14.30
CA GLY A 69 -7.58 1.71 15.72
C GLY A 69 -6.81 0.75 16.61
N PHE A 70 -6.57 1.14 17.87
CA PHE A 70 -5.80 0.33 18.82
C PHE A 70 -6.47 -1.01 19.19
N MET A 71 -7.79 -1.15 18.98
CA MET A 71 -8.50 -2.42 19.17
C MET A 71 -8.57 -3.27 17.90
N GLU A 72 -8.08 -2.76 16.77
CA GLU A 72 -8.15 -3.45 15.48
C GLU A 72 -6.89 -4.26 15.20
N ARG A 73 -7.06 -5.40 14.52
CA ARG A 73 -5.94 -6.20 14.00
C ARG A 73 -5.79 -5.90 12.52
N PRO A 74 -4.63 -5.38 12.06
CA PRO A 74 -4.42 -5.10 10.65
C PRO A 74 -4.49 -6.39 9.83
N ASN A 75 -5.33 -6.39 8.80
CA ASN A 75 -5.48 -7.50 7.86
C ASN A 75 -5.25 -6.98 6.46
N ILE A 76 -4.03 -7.18 5.96
CA ILE A 76 -3.57 -6.64 4.67
C ILE A 76 -4.37 -7.24 3.49
N PRO A 77 -4.56 -8.58 3.36
CA PRO A 77 -5.38 -9.12 2.28
C PRO A 77 -6.78 -8.53 2.24
N ARG A 78 -7.43 -8.40 3.40
CA ARG A 78 -8.78 -7.83 3.48
C ARG A 78 -8.79 -6.34 3.14
N LEU A 79 -7.76 -5.60 3.55
CA LEU A 79 -7.59 -4.18 3.22
C LEU A 79 -7.50 -3.98 1.70
N LEU A 80 -6.71 -4.80 1.01
CA LEU A 80 -6.52 -4.71 -0.44
C LEU A 80 -7.80 -5.05 -1.19
N HIS A 81 -8.52 -6.09 -0.76
CA HIS A 81 -9.83 -6.43 -1.34
C HIS A 81 -10.84 -5.29 -1.18
N HIS A 82 -10.82 -4.56 -0.06
CA HIS A 82 -11.63 -3.35 0.10
C HIS A 82 -11.18 -2.21 -0.81
N ALA A 83 -9.89 -2.10 -1.08
CA ALA A 83 -9.30 -1.09 -1.96
C ALA A 83 -9.69 -1.29 -3.43
N GLU A 84 -9.65 -2.54 -3.91
CA GLU A 84 -10.13 -2.93 -5.25
C GLU A 84 -11.60 -2.58 -5.45
N ALA A 85 -12.43 -2.89 -4.45
CA ALA A 85 -13.85 -2.57 -4.48
C ALA A 85 -14.12 -1.06 -4.57
N GLN A 86 -13.19 -0.23 -4.08
CA GLN A 86 -13.26 1.23 -4.17
C GLN A 86 -12.75 1.80 -5.52
N LYS A 87 -12.41 0.95 -6.51
CA LYS A 87 -11.93 1.34 -7.85
C LYS A 87 -10.77 2.34 -7.80
N THR A 88 -9.78 2.08 -6.96
CA THR A 88 -8.62 2.97 -6.82
C THR A 88 -7.64 2.93 -8.00
N GLY A 89 -7.96 2.21 -9.08
CA GLY A 89 -7.14 2.16 -10.31
C GLY A 89 -5.92 1.25 -10.21
N VAL A 90 -5.85 0.41 -9.17
CA VAL A 90 -4.81 -0.60 -8.95
C VAL A 90 -5.46 -1.97 -8.99
N GLU A 91 -4.93 -2.89 -9.80
CA GLU A 91 -5.33 -4.30 -9.84
C GLU A 91 -4.37 -5.10 -8.97
N PHE A 92 -4.84 -5.72 -7.88
CA PHE A 92 -3.97 -6.39 -6.89
C PHE A 92 -3.81 -7.89 -7.16
#